data_AF-A0A834VFM6-F1
#
_entry.id   AF-A0A834VFM6-F1
#
_cell.length_a   1.000
_cell.length_b   1.000
_cell.length_c   1.000
_cell.angle_alpha   90.00
_cell.angle_beta   90.00
_cell.angle_gamma   90.00
#
_symmetry.space_group_name_H-M   'P 1'
#
loop_
_entity.id
_entity.type
_entity.pdbx_description
1 polymer ?
#
loop_
_entity_poly.entity_id
_entity_poly.type
_entity_poly.pdbx_seq_one_letter_code
_entity_poly.pdbx_strand_id
1 'polypeptide(L)'
;MDESLRNDLSDATFEELLKLRDKLGTNIYKRVVLNHLKDDKQYSSTVANGEDSILESKSSKKKRNDRSEPMEVSSKKLDYRFQFQKLQTPDELVRKKKAQMFRDPRFDSSCGEFKIGKYEQNYAFLAEMRAGELKMLKKRLKKATNQETIDKLRFLIQRLSNQTKSAEDRIKTNELKKKLRTQMQRLPDEDGSSEGRNTDLEDKKSRQFVNKTLLKKIKMVEKYKELKQNNRLSRYLEMKRKKLSIKDRSNINRLKNNFRIKNFD
;
A
#
# COMPACT_ATOMS: atom_id res chain seq x y z
N MET A 1 41.90 -20.43 -10.02
CA MET A 1 42.20 -21.33 -11.14
C MET A 1 43.59 -20.99 -11.60
N ASP A 2 44.42 -22.01 -11.79
CA ASP A 2 45.84 -21.89 -12.10
C ASP A 2 46.04 -21.01 -13.34
N GLU A 3 47.00 -20.09 -13.28
CA GLU A 3 47.38 -19.19 -14.39
C GLU A 3 47.71 -19.96 -15.68
N SER A 4 48.05 -21.25 -15.54
CA SER A 4 48.17 -22.23 -16.63
C SER A 4 46.91 -22.39 -17.47
N LEU A 5 45.72 -22.46 -16.88
CA LEU A 5 44.46 -22.61 -17.64
C LEU A 5 44.18 -21.40 -18.53
N ARG A 6 44.64 -20.20 -18.14
CA ARG A 6 44.48 -18.99 -18.94
C ARG A 6 45.42 -19.01 -20.15
N ASN A 7 46.65 -19.46 -19.96
CA ASN A 7 47.64 -19.60 -21.04
C ASN A 7 47.26 -20.73 -22.01
N ASP A 8 46.75 -21.85 -21.49
CA ASP A 8 46.25 -22.95 -22.33
C ASP A 8 45.03 -22.52 -23.18
N LEU A 9 44.19 -21.63 -22.64
CA LEU A 9 43.04 -21.08 -23.36
C LEU A 9 43.38 -19.89 -24.27
N SER A 10 44.52 -19.22 -24.09
CA SER A 10 44.94 -18.13 -24.98
C SER A 10 45.42 -18.64 -26.34
N ASP A 11 45.95 -19.86 -26.36
CA ASP A 11 46.45 -20.51 -27.58
C ASP A 11 45.35 -21.27 -28.33
N ALA A 12 44.17 -21.44 -27.72
CA ALA A 12 43.03 -22.13 -28.33
C ALA A 12 42.37 -21.29 -29.43
N THR A 13 41.96 -21.96 -30.51
CA THR A 13 41.25 -21.29 -31.60
C THR A 13 39.82 -20.92 -31.20
N PHE A 14 39.25 -19.90 -31.84
CA PHE A 14 37.90 -19.44 -31.53
C PHE A 14 36.83 -20.55 -31.69
N GLU A 15 37.02 -21.44 -32.66
CA GLU A 15 36.12 -22.57 -32.88
C GLU A 15 36.13 -23.57 -31.71
N GLU A 16 37.31 -23.83 -31.14
CA GLU A 16 37.46 -24.68 -29.97
C GLU A 16 36.84 -24.06 -28.72
N LEU A 17 36.98 -22.74 -28.54
CA LEU A 17 36.32 -22.01 -27.46
C LEU A 17 34.79 -22.06 -27.58
N LEU A 18 34.25 -22.03 -28.80
CA LEU A 18 32.81 -22.15 -29.04
C LEU A 18 32.31 -23.57 -28.73
N LYS A 19 33.03 -24.60 -29.18
CA LYS A 19 32.75 -26.00 -28.85
C LYS A 19 32.82 -26.25 -27.34
N LEU A 20 33.77 -25.61 -26.65
CA LEU A 20 33.90 -25.66 -25.19
C LEU A 20 32.70 -24.99 -24.50
N ARG A 21 32.28 -23.81 -24.96
CA ARG A 21 31.09 -23.11 -24.45
C ARG A 21 29.83 -23.95 -24.58
N ASP A 22 29.67 -24.61 -25.73
CA ASP A 22 28.46 -25.38 -26.02
C ASP A 22 28.44 -26.71 -25.26
N LYS A 23 29.61 -27.33 -24.99
CA LYS A 23 29.74 -28.51 -24.12
C LYS A 23 29.53 -28.20 -22.64
N LEU A 24 30.13 -27.12 -22.12
CA LEU A 24 30.05 -26.76 -20.69
C LEU A 24 28.75 -26.01 -20.34
N GLY A 25 28.09 -25.43 -21.34
CA GLY A 25 26.95 -24.54 -21.16
C GLY A 25 27.36 -23.11 -20.83
N THR A 26 26.56 -22.15 -21.34
CA THR A 26 26.90 -20.72 -21.35
C THR A 26 27.14 -20.12 -19.96
N ASN A 27 26.38 -20.55 -18.94
CA ASN A 27 26.49 -19.99 -17.60
C ASN A 27 27.72 -20.50 -16.82
N ILE A 28 28.13 -21.75 -17.06
CA ILE A 28 29.31 -22.34 -16.44
C ILE A 28 30.57 -21.82 -17.14
N TYR A 29 30.56 -21.77 -18.47
CA TYR A 29 31.64 -21.16 -19.26
C TYR A 29 31.89 -19.70 -18.84
N LYS A 30 30.84 -18.89 -18.69
CA LYS A 30 30.98 -17.51 -18.18
C LYS A 30 31.56 -17.45 -16.77
N ARG A 31 31.23 -18.42 -15.90
CA ARG A 31 31.74 -18.45 -14.52
C ARG A 31 33.19 -18.89 -14.43
N VAL A 32 33.61 -19.83 -15.27
CA VAL A 32 34.94 -20.46 -15.20
C VAL A 32 35.94 -19.80 -16.16
N VAL A 33 35.49 -19.14 -17.22
CA VAL A 33 36.39 -18.48 -18.19
C VAL A 33 36.31 -16.96 -18.04
N LEU A 34 35.11 -16.38 -17.88
CA LEU A 34 34.95 -14.92 -17.87
C LEU A 34 34.99 -14.26 -16.50
N ASN A 35 34.66 -14.94 -15.39
CA ASN A 35 34.70 -14.30 -14.07
C ASN A 35 36.13 -14.08 -13.55
N HIS A 36 37.15 -14.66 -14.18
CA HIS A 36 38.56 -14.39 -13.86
C HIS A 36 39.09 -13.14 -14.59
N LEU A 37 38.32 -12.60 -15.54
CA LEU A 37 38.61 -11.33 -16.22
C LEU A 37 38.08 -10.11 -15.42
N LYS A 38 37.49 -10.33 -14.23
CA LYS A 38 36.90 -9.26 -13.41
C LYS A 38 37.89 -8.55 -12.49
N ASP A 39 39.10 -9.08 -12.33
CA ASP A 39 40.15 -8.43 -11.53
C ASP A 39 40.80 -7.25 -12.29
N ASP A 40 40.65 -7.21 -13.62
CA ASP A 40 40.97 -6.05 -14.42
C ASP A 40 39.72 -5.18 -14.62
N LYS A 41 39.77 -4.01 -14.00
CA LYS A 41 38.75 -2.96 -14.01
C LYS A 41 38.06 -2.82 -15.37
N GLN A 42 36.75 -2.57 -15.30
CA GLN A 42 35.85 -2.02 -16.35
C GLN A 42 34.96 -3.02 -17.12
N TYR A 43 34.28 -3.97 -16.49
CA TYR A 43 33.01 -4.47 -17.05
C TYR A 43 32.04 -4.92 -15.95
N SER A 44 31.16 -4.00 -15.53
CA SER A 44 30.03 -4.31 -14.66
C SER A 44 29.00 -5.13 -15.44
N SER A 45 28.99 -6.44 -15.22
CA SER A 45 27.92 -7.32 -15.71
C SER A 45 26.71 -7.20 -14.80
N THR A 46 25.64 -6.61 -15.33
CA THR A 46 24.26 -6.82 -14.88
C THR A 46 23.86 -8.29 -15.02
N VAL A 47 22.74 -8.64 -14.38
CA VAL A 47 22.03 -9.95 -14.31
C VAL A 47 22.50 -10.81 -13.10
N ALA A 48 21.69 -11.14 -12.09
CA ALA A 48 20.24 -11.26 -11.96
C ALA A 48 19.79 -10.96 -10.51
N ASN A 49 18.59 -10.39 -10.34
CA ASN A 49 17.44 -11.05 -9.70
C ASN A 49 16.21 -10.14 -9.84
N GLY A 50 15.06 -10.77 -10.05
CA GLY A 50 13.84 -10.13 -10.51
C GLY A 50 13.15 -9.21 -9.52
N GLU A 51 12.02 -8.71 -10.01
CA GLU A 51 11.02 -7.81 -9.41
C GLU A 51 11.15 -6.33 -9.80
N ASP A 52 10.02 -5.83 -10.28
CA ASP A 52 9.83 -4.60 -11.04
C ASP A 52 10.37 -3.38 -10.28
N SER A 53 11.52 -2.88 -10.73
CA SER A 53 11.91 -1.50 -10.48
C SER A 53 12.15 -0.83 -11.83
N ILE A 54 11.34 0.20 -12.09
CA ILE A 54 11.53 1.18 -13.15
C ILE A 54 12.89 1.83 -12.88
N LEU A 55 13.95 1.26 -13.44
CA LEU A 55 15.29 1.80 -13.38
C LEU A 55 15.35 2.96 -14.37
N GLU A 56 15.07 4.14 -13.83
CA GLU A 56 15.60 5.40 -14.32
C GLU A 56 17.06 5.18 -14.66
N SER A 57 17.36 5.16 -15.96
CA SER A 57 18.71 5.00 -16.45
C SER A 57 19.53 6.16 -15.90
N LYS A 58 20.25 5.94 -14.80
CA LYS A 58 21.43 6.73 -14.48
C LYS A 58 22.44 6.41 -15.57
N SER A 59 22.25 7.04 -16.71
CA SER A 59 23.32 7.34 -17.65
C SER A 59 24.48 7.79 -16.78
N SER A 60 25.57 7.04 -16.83
CA SER A 60 26.86 7.54 -16.38
C SER A 60 27.17 8.73 -17.28
N LYS A 61 26.62 9.90 -16.94
CA LYS A 61 26.97 11.16 -17.57
C LYS A 61 28.48 11.25 -17.39
N LYS A 62 29.24 11.10 -18.47
CA LYS A 62 30.68 11.41 -18.46
C LYS A 62 30.77 12.82 -17.87
N LYS A 63 31.36 12.95 -16.69
CA LYS A 63 31.56 14.26 -16.06
C LYS A 63 32.57 14.99 -16.94
N ARG A 64 32.21 16.19 -17.42
CA ARG A 64 33.17 17.10 -18.03
C ARG A 64 34.12 17.55 -16.93
N ASN A 65 35.41 17.61 -17.22
CA ASN A 65 36.38 18.10 -16.24
C ASN A 65 36.32 19.62 -16.14
N ASP A 66 35.93 20.31 -17.22
CA ASP A 66 35.69 21.76 -17.26
C ASP A 66 34.39 22.13 -18.02
N ARG A 67 33.78 23.28 -17.67
CA ARG A 67 32.48 23.73 -18.19
C ARG A 67 32.53 24.13 -19.68
N SER A 68 33.72 24.41 -20.20
CA SER A 68 33.95 24.83 -21.60
C SER A 68 34.46 23.71 -22.53
N GLU A 69 34.65 22.49 -22.04
CA GLU A 69 35.23 21.39 -22.85
C GLU A 69 34.19 20.63 -23.69
N PRO A 70 34.33 20.45 -25.01
CA PRO A 70 33.32 19.77 -25.83
C PRO A 70 33.07 18.32 -25.38
N MET A 71 31.82 17.85 -25.49
CA MET A 71 31.42 16.51 -25.07
C MET A 71 31.01 15.67 -26.27
N GLU A 72 31.61 14.49 -26.41
CA GLU A 72 31.27 13.55 -27.47
C GLU A 72 29.86 12.96 -27.27
N VAL A 73 29.01 13.10 -28.30
CA VAL A 73 27.67 12.51 -28.37
C VAL A 73 27.59 11.59 -29.58
N SER A 74 26.89 10.45 -29.43
CA SER A 74 26.71 9.51 -30.55
C SER A 74 25.81 10.11 -31.62
N SER A 75 26.21 9.99 -32.89
CA SER A 75 25.41 10.38 -34.07
C SER A 75 24.08 9.62 -34.21
N LYS A 76 23.90 8.51 -33.48
CA LYS A 76 22.66 7.71 -33.48
C LYS A 76 21.62 8.19 -32.47
N LYS A 77 21.91 9.24 -31.67
CA LYS A 77 20.90 9.85 -30.80
C LYS A 77 19.94 10.66 -31.65
N LEU A 78 18.74 10.11 -31.86
CA LEU A 78 17.61 10.84 -32.38
C LEU A 78 17.29 11.99 -31.42
N ASP A 79 17.22 13.20 -31.95
CA ASP A 79 16.93 14.41 -31.17
C ASP A 79 15.54 14.28 -30.53
N TYR A 80 15.47 14.35 -29.21
CA TYR A 80 14.23 14.18 -28.42
C TYR A 80 13.14 15.19 -28.80
N ARG A 81 13.49 16.28 -29.48
CA ARG A 81 12.55 17.24 -30.05
C ARG A 81 11.61 16.63 -31.09
N PHE A 82 12.04 15.58 -31.81
CA PHE A 82 11.23 14.90 -32.83
C PHE A 82 10.51 13.66 -32.31
N GLN A 83 10.72 13.27 -31.04
CA GLN A 83 10.11 12.08 -30.46
C GLN A 83 8.68 12.30 -29.93
N PHE A 84 8.23 13.56 -29.84
CA PHE A 84 6.93 13.93 -29.29
C PHE A 84 5.78 14.00 -30.31
N GLN A 85 6.05 13.79 -31.60
CA GLN A 85 4.99 13.59 -32.60
C GLN A 85 4.83 12.10 -32.92
N LYS A 86 4.56 11.28 -31.90
CA LYS A 86 3.77 10.08 -32.15
C LYS A 86 2.34 10.54 -32.44
N LEU A 87 2.05 10.79 -33.71
CA LEU A 87 0.68 10.98 -34.18
C LEU A 87 -0.13 9.78 -33.69
N GLN A 88 -1.09 10.04 -32.80
CA GLN A 88 -1.93 8.99 -32.21
C GLN A 88 -2.57 8.22 -33.36
N THR A 89 -2.33 6.91 -33.42
CA THR A 89 -2.94 6.09 -34.46
C THR A 89 -4.46 6.12 -34.30
N PRO A 90 -5.24 5.98 -35.38
CA PRO A 90 -6.71 5.96 -35.31
C PRO A 90 -7.24 4.95 -34.26
N ASP A 91 -6.53 3.84 -34.07
CA ASP A 91 -6.87 2.80 -33.11
C ASP A 91 -6.68 3.24 -31.64
N GLU A 92 -5.70 4.11 -31.33
CA GLU A 92 -5.54 4.72 -30.00
C GLU A 92 -6.68 5.69 -29.67
N LEU A 93 -7.14 6.46 -30.66
CA LEU A 93 -8.29 7.37 -30.52
C LEU A 93 -9.60 6.59 -30.30
N VAL A 94 -9.78 5.48 -31.03
CA VAL A 94 -10.94 4.58 -30.86
C VAL A 94 -10.88 3.89 -29.49
N ARG A 95 -9.71 3.45 -29.02
CA ARG A 95 -9.54 2.88 -27.67
C ARG A 95 -9.83 3.88 -26.56
N LYS A 96 -9.44 5.15 -26.70
CA LYS A 96 -9.80 6.21 -25.73
C LYS A 96 -11.30 6.51 -25.73
N LYS A 97 -11.95 6.56 -26.90
CA LYS A 97 -13.41 6.71 -27.02
C LYS A 97 -14.15 5.49 -26.43
N LYS A 98 -13.59 4.29 -26.59
CA LYS A 98 -14.11 3.06 -25.98
C LYS A 98 -13.90 3.00 -24.46
N ALA A 99 -12.80 3.55 -23.94
CA ALA A 99 -12.55 3.68 -22.50
C ALA A 99 -13.39 4.79 -21.82
N GLN A 100 -13.99 5.67 -22.62
CA GLN A 100 -15.05 6.62 -22.23
C GLN A 100 -16.45 6.00 -22.30
N MET A 101 -16.59 4.71 -22.63
CA MET A 101 -17.89 4.04 -22.70
C MET A 101 -18.49 3.78 -21.32
N PHE A 102 -19.77 4.13 -21.19
CA PHE A 102 -20.74 3.72 -20.17
C PHE A 102 -20.17 3.58 -18.75
N ARG A 103 -19.57 4.66 -18.23
CA ARG A 103 -19.47 4.82 -16.79
C ARG A 103 -20.88 5.05 -16.25
N ASP A 104 -21.25 4.31 -15.20
CA ASP A 104 -22.45 4.61 -14.45
C ASP A 104 -22.41 6.10 -14.08
N PRO A 105 -23.44 6.90 -14.43
CA PRO A 105 -23.42 8.35 -14.29
C PRO A 105 -23.12 8.78 -12.86
N ARG A 106 -23.43 7.97 -11.84
CA ARG A 106 -23.07 8.23 -10.44
C ARG A 106 -21.56 8.34 -10.19
N PHE A 107 -20.76 7.77 -11.08
CA PHE A 107 -19.30 7.79 -11.03
C PHE A 107 -18.69 8.60 -12.18
N ASP A 108 -19.50 9.42 -12.87
CA ASP A 108 -18.97 10.43 -13.77
C ASP A 108 -18.32 11.57 -12.98
N SER A 109 -17.20 12.06 -13.51
CA SER A 109 -16.45 13.21 -12.99
C SER A 109 -17.31 14.48 -12.86
N SER A 110 -18.38 14.59 -13.64
CA SER A 110 -19.34 15.71 -13.61
C SER A 110 -20.26 15.73 -12.38
N CYS A 111 -20.47 14.59 -11.69
CA CYS A 111 -21.44 14.45 -10.60
C CYS A 111 -20.99 15.02 -9.25
N GLY A 112 -19.82 15.64 -9.19
CA GLY A 112 -19.30 16.34 -8.01
C GLY A 112 -18.73 15.43 -6.92
N GLU A 113 -18.17 16.05 -5.88
CA GLU A 113 -17.48 15.32 -4.82
C GLU A 113 -18.41 14.79 -3.73
N PHE A 114 -18.18 13.55 -3.29
CA PHE A 114 -18.92 12.94 -2.19
C PHE A 114 -18.59 13.60 -0.84
N LYS A 115 -19.54 14.39 -0.32
CA LYS A 115 -19.43 15.03 1.00
C LYS A 115 -20.07 14.17 2.08
N ILE A 116 -19.24 13.39 2.77
CA ILE A 116 -19.66 12.45 3.84
C ILE A 116 -20.58 13.11 4.87
N GLY A 117 -20.26 14.32 5.34
CA GLY A 117 -21.07 15.01 6.34
C GLY A 117 -22.47 15.38 5.86
N LYS A 118 -22.61 15.80 4.58
CA LYS A 118 -23.93 16.07 3.98
C LYS A 118 -24.71 14.77 3.77
N TYR A 119 -24.03 13.71 3.36
CA TYR A 119 -24.66 12.39 3.22
C TYR A 119 -25.20 11.87 4.56
N GLU A 120 -24.41 11.96 5.63
CA GLU A 120 -24.82 11.55 6.98
C GLU A 120 -26.06 12.33 7.46
N GLN A 121 -26.13 13.63 7.14
CA GLN A 121 -27.30 14.48 7.46
C GLN A 121 -28.52 14.11 6.60
N ASN A 122 -28.37 14.10 5.27
CA ASN A 122 -29.47 13.89 4.34
C ASN A 122 -30.08 12.49 4.47
N TYR A 123 -29.27 11.49 4.82
CA TYR A 123 -29.69 10.09 4.94
C TYR A 123 -29.75 9.59 6.39
N ALA A 124 -29.84 10.51 7.37
CA ALA A 124 -29.97 10.14 8.78
C ALA A 124 -31.19 9.25 9.05
N PHE A 125 -32.30 9.48 8.34
CA PHE A 125 -33.54 8.70 8.46
C PHE A 125 -33.37 7.20 8.16
N LEU A 126 -32.35 6.81 7.37
CA LEU A 126 -32.05 5.40 7.10
C LEU A 126 -31.69 4.63 8.38
N ALA A 127 -31.17 5.32 9.40
CA ALA A 127 -30.90 4.69 10.70
C ALA A 127 -32.20 4.25 11.38
N GLU A 128 -33.22 5.12 11.36
CA GLU A 128 -34.54 4.84 11.93
C GLU A 128 -35.25 3.72 11.17
N MET A 129 -35.23 3.76 9.83
CA MET A 129 -35.78 2.69 9.00
C MET A 129 -35.15 1.32 9.32
N ARG A 130 -33.81 1.25 9.37
CA ARG A 130 -33.10 0.00 9.74
C ARG A 130 -33.45 -0.47 11.15
N ALA A 131 -33.66 0.44 12.10
CA ALA A 131 -34.10 0.08 13.45
C ALA A 131 -35.52 -0.52 13.44
N GLY A 132 -36.42 0.03 12.61
CA GLY A 132 -37.76 -0.52 12.36
C GLY A 132 -37.71 -1.91 11.73
N GLU A 133 -36.91 -2.10 10.69
CA GLU A 133 -36.67 -3.40 10.04
C GLU A 133 -36.16 -4.45 11.05
N LEU A 134 -35.20 -4.06 11.89
CA LEU A 134 -34.63 -4.95 12.89
C LEU A 134 -35.66 -5.37 13.94
N LYS A 135 -36.56 -4.45 14.36
CA LYS A 135 -37.70 -4.78 15.23
C LYS A 135 -38.67 -5.75 14.53
N MET A 136 -38.97 -5.52 13.25
CA MET A 136 -39.86 -6.39 12.46
C MET A 136 -39.28 -7.79 12.29
N LEU A 137 -37.99 -7.91 11.98
CA LEU A 137 -37.31 -9.20 11.86
C LEU A 137 -37.29 -9.96 13.18
N LYS A 138 -37.07 -9.28 14.32
CA LYS A 138 -37.18 -9.91 15.65
C LYS A 138 -38.58 -10.41 15.93
N LYS A 139 -39.63 -9.67 15.54
CA LYS A 139 -41.02 -10.13 15.67
C LYS A 139 -41.28 -11.36 14.80
N ARG A 140 -40.79 -11.38 13.56
CA ARG A 140 -40.90 -12.54 12.65
C ARG A 140 -40.16 -13.76 13.21
N LEU A 141 -38.97 -13.56 13.76
CA LEU A 141 -38.18 -14.65 14.36
C LEU A 141 -38.93 -15.34 15.51
N LYS A 142 -39.67 -14.57 16.34
CA LYS A 142 -40.48 -15.14 17.42
C LYS A 142 -41.68 -15.96 16.94
N LYS A 143 -42.18 -15.69 15.73
CA LYS A 143 -43.33 -16.38 15.14
C LYS A 143 -42.95 -17.51 14.19
N ALA A 144 -41.68 -17.59 13.81
CA ALA A 144 -41.21 -18.58 12.86
C ALA A 144 -41.09 -19.96 13.55
N THR A 145 -41.66 -20.98 12.93
CA THR A 145 -41.58 -22.37 13.39
C THR A 145 -40.53 -23.17 12.62
N ASN A 146 -40.39 -22.90 11.32
CA ASN A 146 -39.46 -23.62 10.45
C ASN A 146 -38.00 -23.28 10.79
N GLN A 147 -37.16 -24.30 10.98
CA GLN A 147 -35.76 -24.11 11.39
C GLN A 147 -34.96 -23.31 10.36
N GLU A 148 -35.11 -23.60 9.07
CA GLU A 148 -34.42 -22.85 8.02
C GLU A 148 -34.76 -21.35 8.00
N THR A 149 -36.03 -21.01 8.26
CA THR A 149 -36.46 -19.61 8.25
C THR A 149 -35.97 -18.90 9.51
N ILE A 150 -35.93 -19.59 10.65
CA ILE A 150 -35.31 -19.11 11.88
C ILE A 150 -33.84 -18.77 11.64
N ASP A 151 -33.08 -19.67 11.00
CA ASP A 151 -31.65 -19.46 10.75
C ASP A 151 -31.39 -18.30 9.78
N LYS A 152 -32.18 -18.21 8.70
CA LYS A 152 -32.15 -17.08 7.76
C LYS A 152 -32.46 -15.75 8.47
N LEU A 153 -33.46 -15.73 9.35
CA LEU A 153 -33.84 -14.54 10.13
C LEU A 153 -32.76 -14.16 11.15
N ARG A 154 -32.18 -15.13 11.86
CA ARG A 154 -31.05 -14.90 12.80
C ARG A 154 -29.86 -14.28 12.08
N PHE A 155 -29.48 -14.84 10.94
CA PHE A 155 -28.40 -14.32 10.11
C PHE A 155 -28.68 -12.89 9.66
N LEU A 156 -29.88 -12.61 9.17
CA LEU A 156 -30.25 -11.27 8.71
C LEU A 156 -30.24 -10.25 9.85
N ILE A 157 -30.76 -10.60 11.02
CA ILE A 157 -30.72 -9.75 12.22
C ILE A 157 -29.27 -9.46 12.63
N GLN A 158 -28.40 -10.47 12.62
CA GLN A 158 -26.99 -10.30 12.95
C GLN A 158 -26.30 -9.37 11.95
N ARG A 159 -26.53 -9.59 10.64
CA ARG A 159 -25.98 -8.77 9.56
C ARG A 159 -26.40 -7.30 9.70
N LEU A 160 -27.70 -7.04 9.86
CA LEU A 160 -28.21 -5.67 10.04
C LEU A 160 -27.68 -5.04 11.32
N SER A 161 -27.66 -5.77 12.44
CA SER A 161 -27.11 -5.25 13.70
C SER A 161 -25.62 -4.90 13.59
N ASN A 162 -24.85 -5.67 12.84
CA ASN A 162 -23.43 -5.38 12.61
C ASN A 162 -23.25 -4.17 11.70
N GLN A 163 -24.10 -4.04 10.67
CA GLN A 163 -24.09 -2.89 9.77
C GLN A 163 -24.46 -1.59 10.49
N THR A 164 -25.48 -1.60 11.36
CA THR A 164 -25.86 -0.42 12.14
C THR A 164 -24.75 -0.01 13.11
N LYS A 165 -24.20 -0.96 13.88
CA LYS A 165 -23.07 -0.71 14.79
C LYS A 165 -21.84 -0.17 14.04
N SER A 166 -21.50 -0.76 12.90
CA SER A 166 -20.38 -0.26 12.10
C SER A 166 -20.63 1.15 11.56
N ALA A 167 -21.87 1.51 11.24
CA ALA A 167 -22.21 2.86 10.80
C ALA A 167 -22.10 3.87 11.96
N GLU A 168 -22.66 3.53 13.13
CA GLU A 168 -22.54 4.35 14.34
C GLU A 168 -21.07 4.57 14.75
N ASP A 169 -20.25 3.52 14.70
CA ASP A 169 -18.82 3.63 14.96
C ASP A 169 -18.17 4.60 13.98
N ARG A 170 -18.45 4.47 12.67
CA ARG A 170 -17.90 5.40 11.66
C ARG A 170 -18.24 6.85 11.98
N ILE A 171 -19.50 7.14 12.27
CA ILE A 171 -19.98 8.49 12.64
C ILE A 171 -19.22 9.01 13.86
N LYS A 172 -19.17 8.25 14.96
CA LYS A 172 -18.41 8.62 16.17
C LYS A 172 -16.94 8.89 15.87
N THR A 173 -16.31 8.06 15.03
CA THR A 173 -14.91 8.28 14.65
C THR A 173 -14.70 9.52 13.80
N ASN A 174 -15.65 9.85 12.92
CA ASN A 174 -15.60 11.04 12.08
C ASN A 174 -15.78 12.31 12.93
N GLU A 175 -16.75 12.29 13.86
CA GLU A 175 -16.95 13.37 14.83
C GLU A 175 -15.71 13.62 15.69
N LEU A 176 -15.08 12.55 16.19
CA LEU A 176 -13.89 12.69 17.02
C LEU A 176 -12.70 13.22 16.23
N LYS A 177 -12.53 12.82 14.96
CA LYS A 177 -11.55 13.43 14.05
C LYS A 177 -11.84 14.90 13.82
N LYS A 178 -13.11 15.27 13.62
CA LYS A 178 -13.52 16.67 13.43
C LYS A 178 -13.18 17.51 14.68
N LYS A 179 -13.51 17.02 15.88
CA LYS A 179 -13.16 17.67 17.15
C LYS A 179 -11.65 17.87 17.30
N LEU A 180 -10.86 16.85 17.02
CA LEU A 180 -9.41 16.94 17.11
C LEU A 180 -8.82 17.92 16.09
N ARG A 181 -9.33 17.91 14.85
CA ARG A 181 -8.92 18.89 13.82
C ARG A 181 -9.23 20.31 14.27
N THR A 182 -10.42 20.55 14.85
CA THR A 182 -10.77 21.87 15.38
C THR A 182 -9.92 22.29 16.57
N GLN A 183 -9.51 21.35 17.44
CA GLN A 183 -8.62 21.66 18.56
C GLN A 183 -7.21 22.02 18.07
N MET A 184 -6.68 21.25 17.12
CA MET A 184 -5.35 21.51 16.53
C MET A 184 -5.30 22.85 15.81
N GLN A 185 -6.37 23.23 15.10
CA GLN A 185 -6.47 24.54 14.46
C GLN A 185 -6.52 25.71 15.46
N ARG A 186 -7.06 25.47 16.68
CA ARG A 186 -7.18 26.48 17.73
C ARG A 186 -5.94 26.64 18.58
N LEU A 187 -4.99 25.69 18.54
CA LEU A 187 -3.75 25.84 19.29
C LEU A 187 -2.95 27.01 18.68
N PRO A 188 -2.57 28.02 19.48
CA PRO A 188 -1.63 29.04 19.05
C PRO A 188 -0.30 28.34 18.70
N ASP A 189 0.37 28.85 17.67
CA ASP A 189 1.71 28.37 17.35
C ASP A 189 2.60 28.76 18.54
N GLU A 190 3.10 27.78 19.30
CA GLU A 190 3.99 27.98 20.45
C GLU A 190 5.26 28.77 20.06
N ASP A 191 5.58 28.81 18.77
CA ASP A 191 6.65 29.59 18.19
C ASP A 191 6.10 30.99 17.83
N GLY A 192 5.98 31.89 18.82
CA GLY A 192 5.47 33.28 18.68
C GLY A 192 6.20 34.18 17.66
N SER A 193 6.21 33.78 16.39
CA SER A 193 7.06 34.31 15.31
C SER A 193 6.25 34.57 14.03
N SER A 194 4.96 34.85 14.16
CA SER A 194 4.06 35.06 13.01
C SER A 194 3.43 36.45 12.94
N GLU A 195 4.16 37.51 13.34
CA GLU A 195 3.75 38.89 13.02
C GLU A 195 4.12 39.34 11.59
N GLY A 196 4.59 38.43 10.71
CA GLY A 196 5.00 38.90 9.38
C GLY A 196 5.21 37.87 8.27
N ARG A 197 4.55 36.70 8.28
CA ARG A 197 4.74 35.71 7.20
C ARG A 197 3.41 35.11 6.71
N ASN A 198 3.06 35.50 5.49
CA ASN A 198 2.47 34.76 4.37
C ASN A 198 1.16 33.97 4.56
N THR A 199 0.21 34.27 3.67
CA THR A 199 -1.04 33.56 3.33
C THR A 199 -0.89 32.04 3.13
N ASP A 200 0.33 31.55 2.89
CA ASP A 200 0.64 30.11 2.75
C ASP A 200 0.67 29.33 4.08
N LEU A 201 0.72 30.03 5.22
CA LEU A 201 0.68 29.39 6.55
C LEU A 201 -0.73 29.03 7.00
N GLU A 202 -1.77 29.77 6.58
CA GLU A 202 -3.17 29.37 6.80
C GLU A 202 -3.49 28.05 6.08
N ASP A 203 -2.96 27.91 4.87
CA ASP A 203 -3.02 26.70 4.07
C ASP A 203 -2.25 25.52 4.71
N LYS A 204 -1.19 25.79 5.47
CA LYS A 204 -0.46 24.76 6.24
C LYS A 204 -1.19 24.38 7.53
N LYS A 205 -1.77 25.35 8.25
CA LYS A 205 -2.55 25.15 9.49
C LYS A 205 -3.84 24.36 9.22
N SER A 206 -4.47 24.61 8.07
CA SER A 206 -5.67 23.88 7.63
C SER A 206 -5.42 22.43 7.19
N ARG A 207 -4.16 22.09 6.84
CA ARG A 207 -3.69 20.77 6.38
C ARG A 207 -3.04 19.93 7.50
N GLN A 208 -3.39 20.17 8.76
CA GLN A 208 -2.95 19.28 9.84
C GLN A 208 -3.79 17.99 9.84
N PHE A 209 -3.15 16.88 9.51
CA PHE A 209 -3.79 15.57 9.51
C PHE A 209 -3.87 14.99 10.94
N VAL A 210 -5.04 14.47 11.30
CA VAL A 210 -5.20 13.75 12.57
C VAL A 210 -4.37 12.46 12.54
N ASN A 211 -3.38 12.37 13.43
CA ASN A 211 -2.55 11.18 13.54
C ASN A 211 -3.38 9.97 14.02
N LYS A 212 -3.30 8.86 13.28
CA LYS A 212 -4.06 7.62 13.54
C LYS A 212 -3.70 6.99 14.90
N THR A 213 -2.45 7.12 15.34
CA THR A 213 -1.99 6.56 16.63
C THR A 213 -2.60 7.32 17.81
N LEU A 214 -2.57 8.65 17.76
CA LEU A 214 -3.20 9.53 18.74
C LEU A 214 -4.71 9.26 18.82
N LEU A 215 -5.38 9.17 17.67
CA LEU A 215 -6.79 8.81 17.58
C LEU A 215 -7.11 7.49 18.30
N LYS A 216 -6.22 6.50 18.16
CA LYS A 216 -6.35 5.20 18.85
C LYS A 216 -6.20 5.36 20.36
N LYS A 217 -5.23 6.14 20.84
CA LYS A 217 -5.03 6.40 22.27
C LYS A 217 -6.24 7.08 22.90
N ILE A 218 -6.78 8.12 22.25
CA ILE A 218 -7.98 8.83 22.72
C ILE A 218 -9.17 7.85 22.87
N LYS A 219 -9.45 7.05 21.84
CA LYS A 219 -10.51 6.03 21.92
C LYS A 219 -10.30 5.01 23.04
N MET A 220 -9.05 4.64 23.32
CA MET A 220 -8.73 3.71 24.41
C MET A 220 -8.99 4.35 25.78
N VAL A 221 -8.68 5.65 25.92
CA VAL A 221 -8.97 6.42 27.14
C VAL A 221 -10.48 6.58 27.34
N GLU A 222 -11.23 6.95 26.30
CA GLU A 222 -12.69 7.07 26.36
C GLU A 222 -13.34 5.74 26.76
N LYS A 223 -12.93 4.65 26.11
CA LYS A 223 -13.40 3.30 26.44
C LYS A 223 -13.06 2.90 27.88
N TYR A 224 -11.88 3.27 28.37
CA TYR A 224 -11.49 3.01 29.76
C TYR A 224 -12.41 3.76 30.73
N LYS A 225 -12.71 5.04 30.46
CA LYS A 225 -13.64 5.85 31.26
C LYS A 225 -15.03 5.24 31.29
N GLU A 226 -15.58 4.86 30.14
CA GLU A 226 -16.89 4.20 30.02
C GLU A 226 -16.94 2.88 30.83
N LEU A 227 -15.90 2.05 30.72
CA LEU A 227 -15.84 0.77 31.45
C LEU A 227 -15.68 0.97 32.96
N LYS A 228 -14.96 2.01 33.38
CA LYS A 228 -14.78 2.38 34.79
C LYS A 228 -16.10 2.88 35.38
N GLN A 229 -16.83 3.74 34.67
CA GLN A 229 -18.16 4.21 35.06
C GLN A 229 -19.16 3.06 35.18
N ASN A 230 -19.12 2.10 34.25
CA ASN A 230 -20.01 0.95 34.24
C ASN A 230 -19.58 -0.20 35.19
N ASN A 231 -18.52 -0.03 35.99
CA ASN A 231 -17.93 -1.07 36.86
C ASN A 231 -17.57 -2.39 36.13
N ARG A 232 -17.31 -2.34 34.82
CA ARG A 232 -17.00 -3.51 33.96
C ARG A 232 -15.52 -3.61 33.60
N LEU A 233 -14.69 -2.73 34.15
CA LEU A 233 -13.27 -2.62 33.82
C LEU A 233 -12.49 -3.89 34.20
N SER A 234 -12.70 -4.45 35.39
CA SER A 234 -12.02 -5.66 35.88
C SER A 234 -12.23 -6.85 34.93
N ARG A 235 -13.50 -7.14 34.61
CA ARG A 235 -13.89 -8.19 33.66
C ARG A 235 -13.30 -7.95 32.26
N TYR A 236 -13.28 -6.71 31.79
CA TYR A 236 -12.69 -6.38 30.49
C TYR A 236 -11.18 -6.66 30.46
N LEU A 237 -10.46 -6.27 31.51
CA LEU A 237 -9.01 -6.52 31.65
C LEU A 237 -8.73 -8.02 31.74
N GLU A 238 -9.53 -8.78 32.49
CA GLU A 238 -9.43 -10.23 32.56
C GLU A 238 -9.60 -10.88 31.17
N MET A 239 -10.64 -10.49 30.42
CA MET A 239 -10.84 -10.99 29.05
C MET A 239 -9.69 -10.61 28.12
N LYS A 240 -9.08 -9.42 28.31
CA LYS A 240 -7.92 -8.99 27.54
C LYS A 240 -6.68 -9.81 27.87
N ARG A 241 -6.42 -10.09 29.15
CA ARG A 241 -5.34 -10.97 29.61
C ARG A 241 -5.50 -12.38 29.04
N LYS A 242 -6.71 -12.95 29.10
CA LYS A 242 -7.01 -14.27 28.50
C LYS A 242 -6.74 -14.31 27.00
N LYS A 243 -7.20 -13.30 26.25
CA LYS A 243 -6.95 -13.20 24.79
C LYS A 243 -5.47 -13.05 24.45
N LEU A 244 -4.73 -12.28 25.25
CA LEU A 244 -3.28 -12.12 25.07
C LEU A 244 -2.57 -13.45 25.30
N SER A 245 -2.87 -14.15 26.41
CA SER A 245 -2.28 -15.46 26.71
C SER A 245 -2.56 -16.50 25.61
N ILE A 246 -3.78 -16.56 25.06
CA ILE A 246 -4.11 -17.45 23.94
C ILE A 246 -3.29 -17.11 22.69
N LYS A 247 -3.11 -15.81 22.41
CA LYS A 247 -2.29 -15.34 21.28
C LYS A 247 -0.81 -15.66 21.48
N ASP A 248 -0.30 -15.51 22.69
CA ASP A 248 1.09 -15.83 23.01
C ASP A 248 1.34 -17.33 22.88
N ARG A 249 0.42 -18.17 23.38
CA ARG A 249 0.46 -19.63 23.18
C ARG A 249 0.47 -20.01 21.71
N SER A 250 -0.39 -19.41 20.89
CA SER A 250 -0.44 -19.71 19.45
C SER A 250 0.80 -19.23 18.70
N ASN A 251 1.35 -18.06 19.07
CA ASN A 251 2.62 -17.56 18.53
C ASN A 251 3.80 -18.47 18.91
N ILE A 252 3.88 -18.92 20.16
CA ILE A 252 4.90 -19.85 20.63
C ILE A 252 4.81 -21.17 19.85
N ASN A 253 3.60 -21.71 19.66
CA ASN A 253 3.42 -22.94 18.88
C ASN A 253 3.84 -22.76 17.41
N ARG A 254 3.54 -21.61 16.78
CA ARG A 254 4.02 -21.29 15.43
C ARG A 254 5.56 -21.23 15.37
N LEU A 255 6.19 -20.60 16.35
CA LEU A 255 7.66 -20.52 16.42
C LEU A 255 8.27 -21.91 16.59
N LYS A 256 7.73 -22.75 17.49
CA LYS A 256 8.17 -24.14 17.68
C LYS A 256 8.05 -24.97 16.40
N ASN A 257 6.93 -24.85 15.69
CA ASN A 257 6.72 -25.56 14.41
C ASN A 257 7.71 -25.08 13.35
N ASN A 258 7.96 -23.77 13.24
CA ASN A 258 8.93 -23.23 12.28
C ASN A 258 10.37 -23.65 12.62
N PHE A 259 10.73 -23.73 13.90
CA PHE A 259 12.03 -24.26 14.33
C PHE A 259 12.17 -25.75 14.00
N ARG A 260 11.11 -26.55 14.19
CA ARG A 260 11.11 -27.97 13.85
C ARG A 260 11.25 -28.20 12.35
N ILE A 261 10.62 -27.38 11.50
CA ILE A 261 10.73 -27.48 10.03
C ILE A 261 12.16 -27.14 9.58
N LYS A 262 12.77 -26.10 10.15
CA LYS A 262 14.14 -25.66 9.77
C LYS A 262 15.27 -26.60 10.20
N ASN A 263 15.01 -27.52 11.13
CA ASN A 263 16.01 -28.46 11.64
C ASN A 263 15.84 -29.88 11.06
N PHE A 264 14.95 -30.05 10.09
CA PHE A 264 14.67 -31.33 9.42
C PHE A 264 14.84 -31.26 7.87
N ASP A 265 15.39 -30.15 7.36
CA ASP A 265 15.96 -29.98 6.01
C ASP A 265 17.49 -29.80 6.16
#